data_AF-A0A7V6SL52-F1
#
_entry.id   AF-A0A7V6SL52-F1
#
_cell.length_a   1.000
_cell.length_b   1.000
_cell.length_c   1.000
_cell.angle_alpha   90.00
_cell.angle_beta   90.00
_cell.angle_gamma   90.00
#
_symmetry.space_group_name_H-M   'P 1'
#
loop_
_entity.id
_entity.type
_entity.pdbx_description
1 polymer ?
#
loop_
_entity_poly.entity_id
_entity_poly.type
_entity_poly.pdbx_seq_one_letter_code
_entity_poly.pdbx_strand_id
1 'polypeptide(L)'
;MIYDFDTTATSPVLPEVLDIYCRMLGECGNNPSSTHAGGLRALAQVNEAKRIISRCLDCSPDDIIFTSGGTESINLALLGSSLAVNRRPKRALTTSGEHDAVIETMKVLRDMYGFEIDFVEITDDGVVDIEVLKEALHEAPCGLASFLVVSNETGAINDVQYLTTIIRQRAPQAIIHGDIVQVCGKMPFSFKRSGLDLASLSGHKFGAPKGTGVLLKRKGISISPIIHGGGQQKNIRSGTENVPGVYALALALESHVLRLAEHMEHVTSLRDLFIHRIEMLRIPHVVISPEGASPYVLSIAFPGIRGETLLNALSAEDIYISTGSACGSKRAGDNHVLLAMGLDKETILSAVRISFAPQQSSEDIEYLARRIADIYGRYAIHRGR
;
A
#
# COMPACT_ATOMS: atom_id res chain seq x y z
N MET A 1 18.30 4.89 -20.79
CA MET A 1 18.40 4.11 -19.54
C MET A 1 17.28 4.65 -18.67
N ILE A 2 16.41 3.80 -18.13
CA ILE A 2 15.25 4.27 -17.36
C ILE A 2 15.66 4.43 -15.89
N TYR A 3 15.37 5.59 -15.30
CA TYR A 3 15.54 5.86 -13.88
C TYR A 3 14.16 5.89 -13.21
N ASP A 4 13.77 4.76 -12.60
CA ASP A 4 12.45 4.60 -11.98
C ASP A 4 12.47 5.03 -10.51
N PHE A 5 11.80 6.14 -10.21
CA PHE A 5 11.52 6.68 -8.88
C PHE A 5 10.02 6.70 -8.57
N ASP A 6 9.21 5.82 -9.20
CA ASP A 6 7.78 5.63 -8.90
C ASP A 6 7.46 4.20 -8.46
N THR A 7 8.41 3.56 -7.76
CA THR A 7 8.27 2.19 -7.23
C THR A 7 7.14 2.04 -6.20
N THR A 8 6.64 3.15 -5.65
CA THR A 8 5.43 3.19 -4.81
C THR A 8 4.16 2.90 -5.60
N ALA A 9 4.10 3.25 -6.89
CA ALA A 9 3.01 2.91 -7.80
C ALA A 9 3.09 1.43 -8.23
N THR A 10 4.25 0.98 -8.69
CA THR A 10 4.52 -0.44 -8.98
C THR A 10 6.02 -0.68 -9.02
N SER A 11 6.45 -1.89 -8.68
CA SER A 11 7.84 -2.33 -8.87
C SER A 11 7.95 -3.28 -10.07
N PRO A 12 9.11 -3.35 -10.73
CA PRO A 12 9.41 -4.44 -11.66
C PRO A 12 9.42 -5.78 -10.92
N VAL A 13 9.09 -6.86 -11.62
CA VAL A 13 9.20 -8.22 -11.04
C VAL A 13 10.67 -8.49 -10.76
N LEU A 14 10.99 -9.00 -9.56
CA LEU A 14 12.36 -9.35 -9.20
C LEU A 14 12.90 -10.39 -10.20
N PRO A 15 14.16 -10.27 -10.67
CA PRO A 15 14.71 -11.20 -11.66
C PRO A 15 14.60 -12.67 -11.24
N GLU A 16 14.94 -12.99 -9.99
CA GLU A 16 14.85 -14.34 -9.44
C GLU A 16 13.41 -14.87 -9.36
N VAL A 17 12.43 -13.98 -9.19
CA VAL A 17 11.00 -14.31 -9.16
C VAL A 17 10.47 -14.51 -10.58
N LEU A 18 10.93 -13.68 -11.53
CA LEU A 18 10.52 -13.76 -12.93
C LEU A 18 10.93 -15.09 -13.55
N ASP A 19 12.15 -15.55 -13.31
CA ASP A 19 12.65 -16.82 -13.83
C ASP A 19 11.79 -18.01 -13.36
N ILE A 20 11.47 -18.04 -12.07
CA ILE A 20 10.63 -19.08 -11.48
C ILE A 20 9.20 -18.98 -12.01
N TYR A 21 8.65 -17.77 -12.10
CA TYR A 21 7.31 -17.52 -12.61
C TYR A 21 7.17 -18.02 -14.06
N CYS A 22 8.11 -17.67 -14.94
CA CYS A 22 8.15 -18.13 -16.33
C CYS A 22 8.24 -19.66 -16.45
N ARG A 23 9.12 -20.29 -15.66
CA ARG A 23 9.24 -21.75 -15.62
C ARG A 23 7.92 -22.40 -15.20
N MET A 24 7.31 -21.90 -14.13
CA MET A 24 6.05 -22.45 -13.62
C MET A 24 4.89 -22.28 -14.60
N LEU A 25 4.87 -21.23 -15.43
CA LEU A 25 3.85 -21.07 -16.46
C LEU A 25 3.90 -22.21 -17.50
N GLY A 26 5.09 -22.71 -17.84
CA GLY A 26 5.25 -23.86 -18.75
C GLY A 26 4.98 -25.22 -18.09
N GLU A 27 5.29 -25.35 -16.78
CA GLU A 27 5.26 -26.64 -16.08
C GLU A 27 3.96 -26.89 -15.28
N CYS A 28 3.33 -25.85 -14.73
CA CYS A 28 2.15 -25.94 -13.86
C CYS A 28 0.83 -25.76 -14.64
N GLY A 29 0.54 -26.69 -15.56
CA GLY A 29 -0.71 -26.69 -16.33
C GLY A 29 -1.92 -27.33 -15.64
N ASN A 30 -1.76 -27.86 -14.42
CA ASN A 30 -2.80 -28.65 -13.75
C ASN A 30 -3.61 -27.82 -12.76
N ASN A 31 -4.92 -28.08 -12.70
CA ASN A 31 -5.82 -27.45 -11.74
C ASN A 31 -5.57 -28.00 -10.31
N PRO A 32 -5.30 -27.15 -9.30
CA PRO A 32 -5.08 -27.60 -7.91
C PRO A 32 -6.33 -28.20 -7.25
N SER A 33 -7.52 -28.02 -7.83
CA SER A 33 -8.75 -28.69 -7.40
C SER A 33 -8.86 -30.15 -7.89
N SER A 34 -7.98 -30.58 -8.80
CA SER A 34 -7.98 -31.95 -9.32
C SER A 34 -7.34 -32.95 -8.36
N THR A 35 -7.91 -34.15 -8.26
CA THR A 35 -7.44 -35.23 -7.36
C THR A 35 -6.28 -36.06 -7.94
N HIS A 36 -5.97 -35.91 -9.24
CA HIS A 36 -4.84 -36.60 -9.86
C HIS A 36 -3.49 -36.02 -9.43
N ALA A 37 -2.40 -36.77 -9.62
CA ALA A 37 -1.05 -36.37 -9.18
C ALA A 37 -0.63 -34.97 -9.64
N GLY A 38 -0.99 -34.56 -10.86
CA GLY A 38 -0.77 -33.19 -11.36
C GLY A 38 -1.43 -32.09 -10.51
N GLY A 39 -2.70 -32.27 -10.11
CA GLY A 39 -3.44 -31.31 -9.28
C GLY A 39 -2.93 -31.30 -7.84
N LEU A 40 -2.60 -32.47 -7.28
CA LEU A 40 -1.97 -32.55 -5.96
C LEU A 40 -0.61 -31.83 -5.91
N ARG A 41 0.20 -31.94 -6.97
CA ARG A 41 1.45 -31.16 -7.08
C ARG A 41 1.19 -29.66 -7.15
N ALA A 42 0.19 -29.22 -7.92
CA ALA A 42 -0.19 -27.81 -7.99
C ALA A 42 -0.68 -27.28 -6.64
N LEU A 43 -1.50 -28.06 -5.92
CA LEU A 43 -1.96 -27.74 -4.57
C LEU A 43 -0.80 -27.66 -3.56
N ALA A 44 0.20 -28.54 -3.68
CA ALA A 44 1.40 -28.48 -2.85
C ALA A 44 2.16 -27.16 -3.03
N GLN A 45 2.24 -26.62 -4.25
CA GLN A 45 2.85 -25.30 -4.51
C GLN A 45 2.06 -24.15 -3.86
N VAL A 46 0.71 -24.21 -3.91
CA VAL A 46 -0.14 -23.25 -3.21
C VAL A 46 0.08 -23.30 -1.70
N ASN A 47 0.18 -24.50 -1.13
CA ASN A 47 0.42 -24.68 0.31
C ASN A 47 1.82 -24.21 0.72
N GLU A 48 2.83 -24.41 -0.14
CA GLU A 48 4.18 -23.91 0.10
C GLU A 48 4.22 -22.38 0.07
N ALA A 49 3.54 -21.75 -0.90
CA ALA A 49 3.38 -20.30 -0.92
C ALA A 49 2.76 -19.77 0.39
N LYS A 50 1.72 -20.43 0.90
CA LYS A 50 1.12 -20.10 2.20
C LYS A 50 2.12 -20.24 3.36
N ARG A 51 2.93 -21.31 3.36
CA ARG A 51 3.96 -21.55 4.39
C ARG A 51 5.03 -20.46 4.39
N ILE A 52 5.45 -19.99 3.22
CA ILE A 52 6.42 -18.90 3.06
C ILE A 52 5.85 -17.60 3.60
N ILE A 53 4.66 -17.20 3.10
CA ILE A 53 3.99 -15.97 3.53
C ILE A 53 3.71 -15.99 5.04
N SER A 54 3.32 -17.14 5.60
CA SER A 54 3.03 -17.25 7.03
C SER A 54 4.25 -17.00 7.92
N ARG A 55 5.45 -17.40 7.47
CA ARG A 55 6.70 -17.06 8.17
C ARG A 55 7.03 -15.58 8.02
N CYS A 56 6.90 -15.04 6.81
CA CYS A 56 7.27 -13.65 6.50
C CYS A 56 6.43 -12.63 7.27
N LEU A 57 5.13 -12.91 7.47
CA LEU A 57 4.18 -11.97 8.07
C LEU A 57 3.75 -12.37 9.49
N ASP A 58 4.37 -13.40 10.08
CA ASP A 58 4.02 -13.94 11.38
C ASP A 58 2.51 -14.19 11.54
N CYS A 59 1.95 -15.02 10.65
CA CYS A 59 0.55 -15.44 10.64
C CYS A 59 0.42 -16.97 10.52
N SER A 60 -0.81 -17.49 10.52
CA SER A 60 -1.10 -18.89 10.20
C SER A 60 -1.27 -19.06 8.68
N PRO A 61 -0.86 -20.19 8.08
CA PRO A 61 -1.25 -20.52 6.70
C PRO A 61 -2.76 -20.48 6.44
N ASP A 62 -3.57 -20.75 7.47
CA ASP A 62 -5.02 -20.68 7.40
C ASP A 62 -5.57 -19.25 7.37
N ASP A 63 -4.77 -18.26 7.74
CA ASP A 63 -5.16 -16.85 7.68
C ASP A 63 -5.08 -16.33 6.23
N ILE A 64 -4.44 -17.05 5.30
CA ILE A 64 -4.12 -16.55 3.96
C ILE A 64 -5.22 -16.90 2.96
N ILE A 65 -5.80 -15.86 2.36
CA ILE A 65 -6.70 -15.94 1.21
C ILE A 65 -6.03 -15.22 0.03
N PHE A 66 -5.81 -15.94 -1.07
CA PHE A 66 -5.26 -15.32 -2.29
C PHE A 66 -6.32 -14.52 -3.05
N THR A 67 -5.95 -13.34 -3.51
CA THR A 67 -6.77 -12.42 -4.31
C THR A 67 -6.00 -11.98 -5.56
N SER A 68 -6.62 -11.23 -6.47
CA SER A 68 -5.94 -10.66 -7.65
C SER A 68 -5.09 -9.42 -7.35
N GLY A 69 -5.14 -8.86 -6.14
CA GLY A 69 -4.39 -7.66 -5.79
C GLY A 69 -4.93 -6.96 -4.54
N GLY A 70 -4.32 -5.82 -4.21
CA GLY A 70 -4.70 -4.99 -3.07
C GLY A 70 -6.16 -4.54 -3.13
N THR A 71 -6.63 -4.07 -4.28
CA THR A 71 -8.02 -3.61 -4.45
C THR A 71 -9.05 -4.72 -4.18
N GLU A 72 -8.86 -5.93 -4.73
CA GLU A 72 -9.76 -7.07 -4.44
C GLU A 72 -9.67 -7.46 -2.96
N SER A 73 -8.47 -7.45 -2.39
CA SER A 73 -8.24 -7.76 -0.97
C SER A 73 -9.00 -6.82 -0.04
N ILE A 74 -8.90 -5.50 -0.29
CA ILE A 74 -9.62 -4.45 0.45
C ILE A 74 -11.13 -4.62 0.29
N ASN A 75 -11.62 -4.82 -0.92
CA ASN A 75 -13.05 -5.01 -1.16
C ASN A 75 -13.59 -6.24 -0.41
N LEU A 76 -12.86 -7.37 -0.48
CA LEU A 76 -13.23 -8.59 0.23
C LEU A 76 -13.17 -8.41 1.75
N ALA A 77 -12.18 -7.67 2.26
CA ALA A 77 -12.06 -7.36 3.67
C ALA A 77 -13.24 -6.53 4.17
N LEU A 78 -13.52 -5.40 3.51
CA LEU A 78 -14.51 -4.43 3.98
C LEU A 78 -15.94 -4.87 3.68
N LEU A 79 -16.26 -5.20 2.43
CA LEU A 79 -17.60 -5.67 2.06
C LEU A 79 -17.85 -7.06 2.65
N GLY A 80 -16.93 -7.98 2.41
CA GLY A 80 -17.11 -9.37 2.82
C GLY A 80 -17.26 -9.51 4.32
N SER A 81 -16.45 -8.82 5.13
CA SER A 81 -16.63 -8.86 6.58
C SER A 81 -17.90 -8.15 7.03
N SER A 82 -18.26 -6.99 6.46
CA SER A 82 -19.47 -6.25 6.83
C SER A 82 -20.75 -7.02 6.56
N LEU A 83 -20.78 -7.77 5.45
CA LEU A 83 -21.96 -8.53 5.01
C LEU A 83 -22.03 -9.94 5.60
N ALA A 84 -21.00 -10.39 6.33
CA ALA A 84 -20.96 -11.72 6.93
C ALA A 84 -21.79 -11.84 8.22
N VAL A 85 -21.95 -10.75 8.96
CA VAL A 85 -22.53 -10.79 10.31
C VAL A 85 -23.57 -9.68 10.48
N ASN A 86 -24.84 -10.05 10.45
CA ASN A 86 -25.98 -9.12 10.57
C ASN A 86 -26.13 -8.43 11.94
N ARG A 87 -25.30 -8.76 12.94
CA ARG A 87 -25.44 -8.27 14.33
C ARG A 87 -24.44 -7.20 14.74
N ARG A 88 -23.50 -6.81 13.87
CA ARG A 88 -22.58 -5.70 14.16
C ARG A 88 -23.23 -4.36 13.81
N PRO A 89 -22.87 -3.26 14.49
CA PRO A 89 -23.32 -1.93 14.12
C PRO A 89 -23.03 -1.64 12.64
N LYS A 90 -23.99 -1.04 11.93
CA LYS A 90 -23.81 -0.55 10.56
C LYS A 90 -23.12 0.81 10.54
N ARG A 91 -21.99 0.90 11.23
CA ARG A 91 -21.13 2.07 11.29
C ARG A 91 -19.70 1.63 11.06
N ALA A 92 -19.01 2.31 10.14
CA ALA A 92 -17.62 2.04 9.82
C ALA A 92 -16.76 3.30 9.97
N LEU A 93 -15.58 3.13 10.56
CA LEU A 93 -14.58 4.19 10.68
C LEU A 93 -13.47 3.96 9.66
N THR A 94 -13.01 5.04 9.05
CA THR A 94 -11.78 5.05 8.26
C THR A 94 -11.13 6.43 8.28
N THR A 95 -10.07 6.65 7.52
CA THR A 95 -9.32 7.91 7.54
C THR A 95 -9.52 8.69 6.25
N SER A 96 -9.33 10.01 6.30
CA SER A 96 -9.28 10.84 5.08
C SER A 96 -8.04 10.56 4.22
N GLY A 97 -7.00 9.91 4.76
CA GLY A 97 -5.74 9.60 4.07
C GLY A 97 -5.68 8.24 3.36
N GLU A 98 -6.79 7.50 3.28
CA GLU A 98 -6.78 6.15 2.70
C GLU A 98 -6.58 6.12 1.18
N HIS A 99 -6.18 4.94 0.70
CA HIS A 99 -6.20 4.61 -0.72
C HIS A 99 -7.64 4.59 -1.27
N ASP A 100 -7.80 4.98 -2.55
CA ASP A 100 -9.11 5.04 -3.23
C ASP A 100 -9.91 3.74 -3.12
N ALA A 101 -9.24 2.58 -3.14
CA ALA A 101 -9.92 1.29 -2.95
C ALA A 101 -10.68 1.19 -1.62
N VAL A 102 -10.18 1.78 -0.53
CA VAL A 102 -10.90 1.84 0.75
C VAL A 102 -12.01 2.87 0.66
N ILE A 103 -11.71 4.09 0.22
CA ILE A 103 -12.67 5.21 0.13
C ILE A 103 -13.89 4.82 -0.70
N GLU A 104 -13.69 4.27 -1.90
CA GLU A 104 -14.77 3.85 -2.79
C GLU A 104 -15.55 2.66 -2.23
N THR A 105 -14.88 1.73 -1.54
CA THR A 105 -15.57 0.61 -0.88
C THR A 105 -16.44 1.08 0.29
N MET A 106 -15.99 2.08 1.05
CA MET A 106 -16.77 2.69 2.13
C MET A 106 -17.99 3.44 1.57
N LYS A 107 -17.85 4.14 0.44
CA LYS A 107 -18.98 4.75 -0.28
C LYS A 107 -20.00 3.68 -0.71
N VAL A 108 -19.54 2.53 -1.21
CA VAL A 108 -20.42 1.40 -1.51
C VAL A 108 -21.16 0.89 -0.26
N LEU A 109 -20.48 0.73 0.87
CA LEU A 109 -21.12 0.34 2.14
C LEU A 109 -22.22 1.34 2.55
N ARG A 110 -21.95 2.64 2.40
CA ARG A 110 -22.93 3.70 2.66
C ARG A 110 -24.12 3.61 1.71
N ASP A 111 -23.86 3.70 0.42
CA ASP A 111 -24.87 3.94 -0.60
C ASP A 111 -25.73 2.70 -0.89
N MET A 112 -25.14 1.51 -0.83
CA MET A 112 -25.84 0.26 -1.15
C MET A 112 -26.28 -0.54 0.07
N TYR A 113 -25.61 -0.40 1.21
CA TYR A 113 -25.86 -1.26 2.39
C TYR A 113 -26.30 -0.48 3.64
N GLY A 114 -26.39 0.85 3.54
CA GLY A 114 -26.90 1.74 4.59
C GLY A 114 -25.98 1.80 5.81
N PHE A 115 -24.66 1.75 5.59
CA PHE A 115 -23.69 2.03 6.65
C PHE A 115 -23.53 3.54 6.85
N GLU A 116 -23.43 3.93 8.11
CA GLU A 116 -22.84 5.22 8.48
C GLU A 116 -21.32 5.11 8.36
N ILE A 117 -20.68 6.08 7.72
CA ILE A 117 -19.23 6.10 7.51
C ILE A 117 -18.68 7.37 8.11
N ASP A 118 -17.76 7.23 9.07
CA ASP A 118 -17.01 8.36 9.59
C ASP A 118 -15.59 8.34 9.04
N PHE A 119 -15.19 9.47 8.46
CA PHE A 119 -13.83 9.74 8.03
C PHE A 119 -13.13 10.50 9.16
N VAL A 120 -12.34 9.78 9.95
CA VAL A 120 -11.46 10.34 10.96
C VAL A 120 -10.38 11.15 10.26
N GLU A 121 -10.18 12.38 10.74
CA GLU A 121 -9.17 13.27 10.20
C GLU A 121 -7.75 12.75 10.45
N ILE A 122 -6.83 13.21 9.61
CA ILE A 122 -5.40 12.99 9.79
C ILE A 122 -4.76 14.29 10.25
N THR A 123 -3.69 14.17 11.00
CA THR A 123 -2.84 15.28 11.42
C THR A 123 -2.09 15.91 10.25
N ASP A 124 -1.43 17.03 10.50
CA ASP A 124 -0.46 17.64 9.58
C ASP A 124 0.74 16.74 9.26
N ASP A 125 1.09 15.81 10.15
CA ASP A 125 2.05 14.72 9.89
C ASP A 125 1.47 13.58 9.03
N GLY A 126 0.19 13.63 8.65
CA GLY A 126 -0.45 12.65 7.78
C GLY A 126 -0.74 11.29 8.44
N VAL A 127 -0.70 11.23 9.78
CA VAL A 127 -1.14 10.08 10.58
C VAL A 127 -2.53 10.33 11.18
N VAL A 128 -3.23 9.26 11.58
CA VAL A 128 -4.56 9.34 12.20
C VAL A 128 -4.56 10.26 13.41
N ASP A 129 -5.50 11.19 13.48
CA ASP A 129 -5.74 11.96 14.69
C ASP A 129 -6.36 11.05 15.76
N ILE A 130 -5.59 10.83 16.82
CA ILE A 130 -5.94 9.91 17.90
C ILE A 130 -7.09 10.43 18.74
N GLU A 131 -7.19 11.74 18.97
CA GLU A 131 -8.27 12.31 19.78
C GLU A 131 -9.57 12.32 18.99
N VAL A 132 -9.54 12.65 17.70
CA VAL A 132 -10.71 12.54 16.82
C VAL A 132 -11.18 11.08 16.70
N LEU A 133 -10.26 10.11 16.56
CA LEU A 133 -10.60 8.68 16.57
C LEU A 133 -11.30 8.28 17.88
N LYS A 134 -10.76 8.75 19.00
CA LYS A 134 -11.28 8.47 20.34
C LYS A 134 -12.70 9.03 20.51
N GLU A 135 -12.93 10.26 20.07
CA GLU A 135 -14.24 10.92 20.09
C GLU A 135 -15.23 10.17 19.21
N ALA A 136 -14.87 9.87 17.96
CA ALA A 136 -15.70 9.11 17.04
C ALA A 136 -16.11 7.74 17.64
N LEU A 137 -15.18 7.02 18.27
CA LEU A 137 -15.47 5.75 18.95
C LEU A 137 -16.40 5.90 20.17
N HIS A 138 -16.43 7.07 20.81
CA HIS A 138 -17.29 7.34 21.97
C HIS A 138 -18.72 7.69 21.56
N GLU A 139 -18.90 8.40 20.44
CA GLU A 139 -20.21 8.87 19.99
C GLU A 139 -21.22 7.76 19.70
N ALA A 140 -20.78 6.68 19.04
CA ALA A 140 -21.65 5.57 18.70
C ALA A 140 -20.89 4.24 18.50
N PRO A 141 -21.56 3.08 18.69
CA PRO A 141 -20.95 1.79 18.44
C PRO A 141 -20.45 1.62 17.00
N CYS A 142 -19.20 1.21 16.86
CA CYS A 142 -18.56 0.93 15.57
C CYS A 142 -18.56 -0.59 15.27
N GLY A 143 -18.78 -0.98 14.02
CA GLY A 143 -18.76 -2.38 13.57
C GLY A 143 -17.57 -2.76 12.68
N LEU A 144 -16.90 -1.77 12.09
CA LEU A 144 -15.75 -1.92 11.20
C LEU A 144 -14.83 -0.70 11.33
N ALA A 145 -13.53 -0.91 11.42
CA ALA A 145 -12.54 0.16 11.33
C ALA A 145 -11.45 -0.23 10.32
N SER A 146 -11.07 0.68 9.42
CA SER A 146 -10.05 0.44 8.39
C SER A 146 -9.03 1.56 8.36
N PHE A 147 -7.75 1.19 8.37
CA PHE A 147 -6.63 2.14 8.37
C PHE A 147 -5.54 1.73 7.39
N LEU A 148 -5.00 2.71 6.68
CA LEU A 148 -3.78 2.59 5.91
C LEU A 148 -2.59 2.59 6.88
N VAL A 149 -1.75 1.56 6.83
CA VAL A 149 -0.62 1.43 7.77
C VAL A 149 0.53 2.37 7.41
N VAL A 150 0.86 2.45 6.13
CA VAL A 150 1.83 3.41 5.60
C VAL A 150 1.22 4.13 4.41
N SER A 151 1.22 5.45 4.48
CA SER A 151 0.75 6.29 3.39
C SER A 151 1.56 6.04 2.13
N ASN A 152 0.89 5.66 1.04
CA ASN A 152 1.51 5.62 -0.29
C ASN A 152 1.79 7.01 -0.84
N GLU A 153 1.35 8.07 -0.16
CA GLU A 153 1.47 9.44 -0.63
C GLU A 153 2.64 10.15 0.06
N THR A 154 2.71 10.06 1.38
CA THR A 154 3.68 10.78 2.21
C THR A 154 4.67 9.86 2.93
N GLY A 155 4.43 8.55 2.95
CA GLY A 155 5.22 7.62 3.76
C GLY A 155 4.91 7.67 5.25
N ALA A 156 3.97 8.53 5.69
CA ALA A 156 3.53 8.59 7.09
C ALA A 156 3.11 7.20 7.60
N ILE A 157 3.49 6.88 8.83
CA ILE A 157 3.32 5.55 9.44
C ILE A 157 2.33 5.63 10.58
N ASN A 158 1.22 4.91 10.47
CA ASN A 158 0.25 4.78 11.55
C ASN A 158 0.68 3.67 12.52
N ASP A 159 0.69 3.95 13.83
CA ASP A 159 0.93 2.91 14.85
C ASP A 159 -0.29 2.00 14.99
N VAL A 160 -0.31 0.93 14.20
CA VAL A 160 -1.41 -0.03 14.15
C VAL A 160 -1.65 -0.73 15.49
N GLN A 161 -0.61 -0.97 16.29
CA GLN A 161 -0.79 -1.62 17.60
C GLN A 161 -1.50 -0.68 18.57
N TYR A 162 -1.13 0.60 18.54
CA TYR A 162 -1.79 1.62 19.33
C TYR A 162 -3.24 1.84 18.88
N LEU A 163 -3.47 1.99 17.57
CA LEU A 163 -4.81 2.14 16.99
C LEU A 163 -5.70 0.94 17.36
N THR A 164 -5.21 -0.29 17.17
CA THR A 164 -6.00 -1.48 17.49
C THR A 164 -6.28 -1.60 18.98
N THR A 165 -5.35 -1.21 19.85
CA THR A 165 -5.57 -1.20 21.30
C THR A 165 -6.69 -0.22 21.68
N ILE A 166 -6.69 1.00 21.16
CA ILE A 166 -7.75 1.98 21.40
C ILE A 166 -9.11 1.44 20.94
N ILE A 167 -9.17 0.91 19.71
CA ILE A 167 -10.42 0.40 19.14
C ILE A 167 -10.92 -0.81 19.93
N ARG A 168 -10.05 -1.72 20.36
CA ARG A 168 -10.45 -2.87 21.18
C ARG A 168 -11.02 -2.47 22.53
N GLN A 169 -10.48 -1.41 23.13
CA GLN A 169 -10.98 -0.89 24.41
C GLN A 169 -12.38 -0.26 24.29
N ARG A 170 -12.67 0.42 23.17
CA ARG A 170 -13.90 1.22 23.01
C ARG A 170 -14.98 0.57 22.15
N ALA A 171 -14.58 -0.22 21.16
CA ALA A 171 -15.43 -0.94 20.24
C ALA A 171 -14.92 -2.39 20.06
N PRO A 172 -14.95 -3.23 21.11
CA PRO A 172 -14.43 -4.60 21.07
C PRO A 172 -15.08 -5.48 19.99
N GLN A 173 -16.30 -5.15 19.57
CA GLN A 173 -17.03 -5.82 18.49
C GLN A 173 -16.59 -5.44 17.07
N ALA A 174 -15.83 -4.34 16.91
CA ALA A 174 -15.44 -3.85 15.60
C ALA A 174 -14.43 -4.81 14.95
N ILE A 175 -14.60 -5.07 13.65
CA ILE A 175 -13.55 -5.70 12.87
C ILE A 175 -12.52 -4.65 12.48
N ILE A 176 -11.25 -4.93 12.70
CA ILE A 176 -10.17 -3.99 12.38
C ILE A 176 -9.40 -4.49 11.16
N HIS A 177 -9.46 -3.71 10.09
CA HIS A 177 -8.71 -3.91 8.85
C HIS A 177 -7.52 -2.95 8.77
N GLY A 178 -6.39 -3.47 8.30
CA GLY A 178 -5.23 -2.66 7.94
C GLY A 178 -4.84 -2.83 6.46
N ASP A 179 -4.75 -1.74 5.72
CA ASP A 179 -4.08 -1.75 4.42
C ASP A 179 -2.56 -1.72 4.65
N ILE A 180 -1.90 -2.88 4.44
CA ILE A 180 -0.47 -3.07 4.64
C ILE A 180 0.31 -3.05 3.32
N VAL A 181 -0.30 -2.58 2.23
CA VAL A 181 0.28 -2.62 0.87
C VAL A 181 1.64 -1.95 0.79
N GLN A 182 1.86 -0.83 1.50
CA GLN A 182 3.15 -0.13 1.52
C GLN A 182 4.11 -0.56 2.63
N VAL A 183 3.68 -1.40 3.57
CA VAL A 183 4.55 -1.98 4.61
C VAL A 183 5.10 -3.34 4.20
N CYS A 184 4.28 -4.16 3.53
CA CYS A 184 4.57 -5.55 3.25
C CYS A 184 5.88 -5.69 2.45
N GLY A 185 6.87 -6.40 3.04
CA GLY A 185 8.20 -6.60 2.45
C GLY A 185 9.14 -5.38 2.53
N LYS A 186 8.66 -4.21 2.95
CA LYS A 186 9.48 -2.98 3.04
C LYS A 186 9.85 -2.62 4.46
N MET A 187 8.98 -2.94 5.42
CA MET A 187 9.16 -2.60 6.83
C MET A 187 8.78 -3.77 7.74
N PRO A 188 9.27 -3.80 9.00
CA PRO A 188 8.92 -4.86 9.95
C PRO A 188 7.42 -4.91 10.20
N PHE A 189 6.83 -6.09 10.02
CA PHE A 189 5.40 -6.31 10.26
C PHE A 189 5.15 -7.70 10.83
N SER A 190 4.22 -7.79 11.77
CA SER A 190 3.70 -9.05 12.29
C SER A 190 2.19 -8.97 12.40
N PHE A 191 1.50 -9.82 11.67
CA PHE A 191 0.04 -9.87 11.69
C PHE A 191 -0.47 -10.24 13.08
N LYS A 192 0.15 -11.22 13.75
CA LYS A 192 -0.20 -11.59 15.12
C LYS A 192 -0.09 -10.42 16.09
N ARG A 193 1.04 -9.70 16.08
CA ARG A 193 1.31 -8.59 17.01
C ARG A 193 0.53 -7.31 16.66
N SER A 194 0.14 -7.12 15.39
CA SER A 194 -0.55 -5.92 14.94
C SER A 194 -1.91 -5.67 15.60
N GLY A 195 -2.58 -6.69 16.12
CA GLY A 195 -3.95 -6.58 16.64
C GLY A 195 -5.06 -6.53 15.57
N LEU A 196 -4.68 -6.50 14.28
CA LEU A 196 -5.60 -6.51 13.15
C LEU A 196 -6.37 -7.84 13.03
N ASP A 197 -7.63 -7.76 12.60
CA ASP A 197 -8.44 -8.91 12.21
C ASP A 197 -8.24 -9.27 10.74
N LEU A 198 -8.06 -8.25 9.92
CA LEU A 198 -7.91 -8.34 8.47
C LEU A 198 -6.72 -7.49 8.02
N ALA A 199 -5.94 -7.95 7.05
CA ALA A 199 -4.90 -7.13 6.44
C ALA A 199 -4.75 -7.37 4.94
N SER A 200 -4.72 -6.29 4.15
CA SER A 200 -4.66 -6.35 2.69
C SER A 200 -3.26 -6.04 2.15
N LEU A 201 -2.76 -6.85 1.22
CA LEU A 201 -1.48 -6.62 0.54
C LEU A 201 -1.56 -6.91 -0.96
N SER A 202 -0.63 -6.32 -1.73
CA SER A 202 -0.53 -6.49 -3.18
C SER A 202 0.89 -6.80 -3.63
N GLY A 203 1.07 -7.85 -4.43
CA GLY A 203 2.38 -8.37 -4.80
C GLY A 203 3.26 -7.40 -5.62
N HIS A 204 2.64 -6.65 -6.53
CA HIS A 204 3.38 -5.77 -7.44
C HIS A 204 4.07 -4.56 -6.77
N LYS A 205 3.86 -4.34 -5.46
CA LYS A 205 4.53 -3.29 -4.69
C LYS A 205 5.90 -3.68 -4.14
N PHE A 206 6.25 -4.96 -4.24
CA PHE A 206 7.51 -5.53 -3.78
C PHE A 206 8.06 -6.54 -4.79
N GLY A 207 7.75 -6.34 -6.08
CA GLY A 207 8.36 -7.09 -7.18
C GLY A 207 7.81 -8.50 -7.43
N ALA A 208 6.56 -8.77 -7.05
CA ALA A 208 5.81 -9.91 -7.58
C ALA A 208 5.03 -9.55 -8.87
N PRO A 209 4.59 -10.54 -9.67
CA PRO A 209 3.74 -10.28 -10.83
C PRO A 209 2.46 -9.49 -10.46
N LYS A 210 2.08 -8.54 -11.32
CA LYS A 210 0.76 -7.89 -11.26
C LYS A 210 -0.35 -8.94 -11.35
N GLY A 211 -1.51 -8.66 -10.74
CA GLY A 211 -2.59 -9.66 -10.66
C GLY A 211 -2.42 -10.66 -9.51
N THR A 212 -1.62 -10.32 -8.50
CA THR A 212 -1.45 -11.12 -7.28
C THR A 212 -1.63 -10.27 -6.01
N GLY A 213 -2.38 -10.80 -5.05
CA GLY A 213 -2.64 -10.19 -3.75
C GLY A 213 -3.01 -11.21 -2.69
N VAL A 214 -3.07 -10.76 -1.45
CA VAL A 214 -3.49 -11.58 -0.30
C VAL A 214 -4.36 -10.75 0.63
N LEU A 215 -5.40 -11.39 1.15
CA LEU A 215 -6.08 -10.98 2.36
C LEU A 215 -5.64 -11.90 3.50
N LEU A 216 -5.03 -11.32 4.53
CA LEU A 216 -4.87 -12.00 5.82
C LEU A 216 -6.15 -11.87 6.61
N LYS A 217 -6.63 -12.98 7.15
CA LYS A 217 -7.90 -13.08 7.87
C LYS A 217 -7.69 -13.90 9.14
N ARG A 218 -7.78 -13.24 10.28
CA ARG A 218 -7.67 -13.88 11.59
C ARG A 218 -8.72 -15.00 11.75
N LYS A 219 -8.33 -16.07 12.42
CA LYS A 219 -9.22 -17.16 12.81
C LYS A 219 -10.43 -16.63 13.57
N GLY A 220 -11.62 -17.18 13.28
CA GLY A 220 -12.88 -16.79 13.93
C GLY A 220 -13.62 -15.64 13.25
N ILE A 221 -12.96 -14.87 12.38
CA ILE A 221 -13.64 -13.83 11.59
C ILE A 221 -14.46 -14.48 10.48
N SER A 222 -15.67 -14.01 10.23
CA SER A 222 -16.51 -14.43 9.11
C SER A 222 -16.40 -13.43 7.96
N ILE A 223 -16.29 -13.93 6.73
CA ILE A 223 -16.25 -13.13 5.50
C ILE A 223 -17.24 -13.74 4.50
N SER A 224 -18.14 -12.93 3.98
CA SER A 224 -18.99 -13.27 2.84
C SER A 224 -18.20 -13.13 1.54
N PRO A 225 -18.29 -14.08 0.60
CA PRO A 225 -17.63 -13.95 -0.68
C PRO A 225 -18.21 -12.78 -1.48
N ILE A 226 -17.34 -12.04 -2.17
CA ILE A 226 -17.73 -11.04 -3.19
C ILE A 226 -17.55 -11.59 -4.62
N ILE A 227 -16.79 -12.68 -4.77
CA ILE A 227 -16.64 -13.45 -6.02
C ILE A 227 -17.18 -14.86 -5.76
N HIS A 228 -18.33 -15.15 -6.36
CA HIS A 228 -19.05 -16.42 -6.20
C HIS A 228 -18.66 -17.43 -7.29
N GLY A 229 -18.75 -18.73 -6.99
CA GLY A 229 -18.39 -19.79 -7.94
C GLY A 229 -18.00 -21.11 -7.27
N GLY A 230 -16.97 -21.77 -7.81
CA GLY A 230 -16.60 -23.16 -7.53
C GLY A 230 -16.00 -23.48 -6.16
N GLY A 231 -16.08 -22.57 -5.18
CA GLY A 231 -15.75 -22.87 -3.78
C GLY A 231 -14.25 -22.87 -3.43
N GLN A 232 -13.39 -22.38 -4.33
CA GLN A 232 -11.97 -22.16 -4.05
C GLN A 232 -11.76 -21.27 -2.81
N GLN A 233 -10.58 -21.38 -2.20
CA GLN A 233 -10.23 -20.65 -0.97
C GLN A 233 -11.30 -20.78 0.13
N LYS A 234 -11.80 -22.01 0.36
CA LYS A 234 -12.82 -22.34 1.38
C LYS A 234 -14.16 -21.59 1.18
N ASN A 235 -14.61 -21.46 -0.06
CA ASN A 235 -15.80 -20.70 -0.47
C ASN A 235 -15.73 -19.17 -0.26
N ILE A 236 -14.57 -18.61 0.10
CA ILE A 236 -14.42 -17.17 0.35
C ILE A 236 -14.07 -16.42 -0.94
N ARG A 237 -13.28 -17.04 -1.84
CA ARG A 237 -12.81 -16.42 -3.09
C ARG A 237 -12.75 -17.48 -4.19
N SER A 238 -13.79 -17.52 -5.02
CA SER A 238 -13.90 -18.50 -6.11
C SER A 238 -13.01 -18.17 -7.31
N GLY A 239 -12.80 -19.18 -8.17
CA GLY A 239 -11.96 -19.11 -9.37
C GLY A 239 -10.68 -19.91 -9.20
N THR A 240 -10.29 -20.65 -10.24
CA THR A 240 -9.08 -21.47 -10.26
C THR A 240 -7.87 -20.68 -9.78
N GLU A 241 -7.12 -21.23 -8.83
CA GLU A 241 -5.97 -20.53 -8.26
C GLU A 241 -4.87 -20.29 -9.31
N ASN A 242 -4.33 -19.06 -9.31
CA ASN A 242 -3.15 -18.70 -10.09
C ASN A 242 -1.88 -19.26 -9.42
N VAL A 243 -1.64 -20.57 -9.56
CA VAL A 243 -0.54 -21.27 -8.88
C VAL A 243 0.84 -20.64 -9.12
N PRO A 244 1.24 -20.30 -10.37
CA PRO A 244 2.50 -19.60 -10.61
C PRO A 244 2.55 -18.23 -9.92
N GLY A 245 1.45 -17.46 -9.97
CA GLY A 245 1.39 -16.13 -9.39
C GLY A 245 1.47 -16.14 -7.86
N VAL A 246 0.75 -17.04 -7.18
CA VAL A 246 0.77 -17.12 -5.71
C VAL A 246 2.15 -17.54 -5.20
N TYR A 247 2.83 -18.43 -5.92
CA TYR A 247 4.19 -18.85 -5.57
C TYR A 247 5.20 -17.73 -5.81
N ALA A 248 5.11 -17.03 -6.95
CA ALA A 248 5.93 -15.87 -7.26
C ALA A 248 5.74 -14.73 -6.22
N LEU A 249 4.50 -14.48 -5.77
CA LEU A 249 4.21 -13.53 -4.70
C LEU A 249 4.91 -13.91 -3.40
N ALA A 250 4.86 -15.19 -3.02
CA ALA A 250 5.50 -15.67 -1.80
C ALA A 250 7.02 -15.50 -1.83
N LEU A 251 7.66 -15.82 -2.97
CA LEU A 251 9.11 -15.68 -3.14
C LEU A 251 9.57 -14.22 -3.16
N ALA A 252 8.81 -13.34 -3.82
CA ALA A 252 9.10 -11.91 -3.82
C ALA A 252 9.09 -11.34 -2.40
N LEU A 253 8.08 -11.73 -1.61
CA LEU A 253 7.98 -11.34 -0.22
C LEU A 253 9.15 -11.88 0.63
N GLU A 254 9.51 -13.16 0.44
CA GLU A 254 10.62 -13.79 1.17
C GLU A 254 11.97 -13.14 0.84
N SER A 255 12.24 -12.83 -0.44
CA SER A 255 13.49 -12.17 -0.88
C SER A 255 13.70 -10.81 -0.19
N HIS A 256 12.60 -10.07 0.02
CA HIS A 256 12.60 -8.81 0.73
C HIS A 256 12.72 -8.98 2.25
N VAL A 257 11.94 -9.87 2.86
CA VAL A 257 11.98 -10.07 4.33
C VAL A 257 13.33 -10.58 4.81
N LEU A 258 14.01 -11.44 4.03
CA LEU A 258 15.34 -11.94 4.38
C LEU A 258 16.43 -10.84 4.40
N ARG A 259 16.23 -9.75 3.65
CA ARG A 259 17.17 -8.62 3.53
C ARG A 259 16.59 -7.31 4.06
N LEU A 260 15.56 -7.40 4.90
CA LEU A 260 14.76 -6.25 5.30
C LEU A 260 15.60 -5.14 5.92
N ALA A 261 16.48 -5.47 6.86
CA ALA A 261 17.34 -4.49 7.55
C ALA A 261 18.33 -3.82 6.58
N GLU A 262 19.00 -4.60 5.73
CA GLU A 262 19.91 -4.11 4.70
C GLU A 262 19.20 -3.18 3.71
N HIS A 263 18.03 -3.60 3.22
CA HIS A 263 17.21 -2.80 2.30
C HIS A 263 16.76 -1.50 2.93
N MET A 264 16.31 -1.52 4.19
CA MET A 264 15.90 -0.32 4.89
C MET A 264 17.06 0.66 5.11
N GLU A 265 18.23 0.16 5.53
CA GLU A 265 19.43 0.99 5.73
C GLU A 265 19.87 1.63 4.41
N HIS A 266 19.99 0.83 3.34
CA HIS A 266 20.36 1.32 2.02
C HIS A 266 19.37 2.37 1.50
N VAL A 267 18.07 2.07 1.52
CA VAL A 267 17.02 2.98 1.03
C VAL A 267 16.96 4.26 1.86
N THR A 268 17.18 4.19 3.17
CA THR A 268 17.31 5.37 4.03
C THR A 268 18.49 6.23 3.58
N SER A 269 19.65 5.63 3.34
CA SER A 269 20.84 6.36 2.87
C SER A 269 20.62 7.06 1.53
N LEU A 270 19.88 6.43 0.60
CA LEU A 270 19.54 7.01 -0.70
C LEU A 270 18.60 8.21 -0.56
N ARG A 271 17.55 8.10 0.28
CA ARG A 271 16.63 9.21 0.57
C ARG A 271 17.37 10.38 1.19
N ASP A 272 18.22 10.12 2.18
CA ASP A 272 18.95 11.17 2.90
C ASP A 272 19.99 11.84 1.99
N LEU A 273 20.65 11.06 1.12
CA LEU A 273 21.51 11.59 0.06
C LEU A 273 20.74 12.52 -0.88
N PHE A 274 19.53 12.14 -1.30
CA PHE A 274 18.70 12.98 -2.16
C PHE A 274 18.39 14.32 -1.50
N ILE A 275 17.90 14.32 -0.26
CA ILE A 275 17.57 15.52 0.50
C ILE A 275 18.80 16.41 0.63
N HIS A 276 19.92 15.84 1.10
CA HIS A 276 21.19 16.55 1.23
C HIS A 276 21.63 17.19 -0.09
N ARG A 277 21.41 16.50 -1.22
CA ARG A 277 21.84 16.98 -2.53
C ARG A 277 20.99 18.15 -3.03
N ILE A 278 19.67 18.08 -2.84
CA ILE A 278 18.76 19.18 -3.17
C ILE A 278 19.11 20.44 -2.34
N GLU A 279 19.45 20.28 -1.05
CA GLU A 279 19.91 21.37 -0.19
C GLU A 279 21.23 21.99 -0.69
N MET A 280 22.23 21.16 -1.02
CA MET A 280 23.52 21.60 -1.54
C MET A 280 23.39 22.35 -2.88
N LEU A 281 22.45 21.94 -3.72
CA LEU A 281 22.13 22.60 -4.99
C LEU A 281 21.26 23.86 -4.81
N ARG A 282 20.85 24.18 -3.57
CA ARG A 282 20.04 25.36 -3.20
C ARG A 282 18.73 25.45 -3.97
N ILE A 283 18.10 24.31 -4.25
CA ILE A 283 16.79 24.26 -4.89
C ILE A 283 15.75 24.58 -3.82
N PRO A 284 14.89 25.60 -3.99
CA PRO A 284 13.78 25.86 -3.06
C PRO A 284 12.85 24.64 -2.99
N HIS A 285 12.64 24.12 -1.79
CA HIS A 285 11.82 22.93 -1.57
C HIS A 285 11.15 22.95 -0.20
N VAL A 286 10.11 22.12 -0.04
CA VAL A 286 9.41 21.83 1.22
C VAL A 286 9.24 20.32 1.30
N VAL A 287 9.85 19.69 2.31
CA VAL A 287 9.62 18.27 2.59
C VAL A 287 8.26 18.12 3.26
N ILE A 288 7.39 17.29 2.67
CA ILE A 288 6.02 17.05 3.17
C ILE A 288 5.96 15.75 3.97
N SER A 289 6.77 14.76 3.61
CA SER A 289 6.89 13.53 4.41
C SER A 289 7.32 13.87 5.86
N PRO A 290 6.63 13.34 6.87
CA PRO A 290 6.95 13.64 8.27
C PRO A 290 8.28 13.00 8.68
N GLU A 291 8.84 13.47 9.81
CA GLU A 291 9.97 12.80 10.43
C GLU A 291 9.60 11.35 10.79
N GLY A 292 10.53 10.42 10.57
CA GLY A 292 10.26 8.99 10.82
C GLY A 292 9.36 8.30 9.79
N ALA A 293 8.97 8.97 8.70
CA ALA A 293 8.27 8.36 7.58
C ALA A 293 9.02 7.16 6.98
N SER A 294 8.29 6.30 6.27
CA SER A 294 8.86 5.21 5.49
C SER A 294 9.96 5.75 4.54
N PRO A 295 11.17 5.18 4.55
CA PRO A 295 12.26 5.69 3.72
C PRO A 295 12.02 5.43 2.23
N TYR A 296 11.05 4.58 1.87
CA TYR A 296 10.70 4.23 0.50
C TYR A 296 9.86 5.30 -0.20
N VAL A 297 9.31 6.27 0.53
CA VAL A 297 8.41 7.30 0.01
C VAL A 297 8.85 8.67 0.51
N LEU A 298 9.09 9.59 -0.42
CA LEU A 298 9.32 11.00 -0.13
C LEU A 298 8.32 11.85 -0.91
N SER A 299 7.45 12.54 -0.18
CA SER A 299 6.65 13.63 -0.70
C SER A 299 7.39 14.94 -0.45
N ILE A 300 7.63 15.69 -1.51
CA ILE A 300 8.40 16.93 -1.50
C ILE A 300 7.80 17.90 -2.52
N ALA A 301 7.65 19.16 -2.13
CA ALA A 301 7.23 20.23 -3.04
C ALA A 301 8.41 21.09 -3.46
N PHE A 302 8.34 21.58 -4.70
CA PHE A 302 9.31 22.51 -5.27
C PHE A 302 8.61 23.83 -5.63
N PRO A 303 8.47 24.78 -4.68
CA PRO A 303 7.77 26.03 -4.91
C PRO A 303 8.29 26.76 -6.16
N GLY A 304 7.39 27.33 -6.97
CA GLY A 304 7.73 28.02 -8.21
C GLY A 304 7.67 27.16 -9.48
N ILE A 305 7.59 25.83 -9.38
CA ILE A 305 7.31 24.94 -10.52
C ILE A 305 6.12 24.03 -10.19
N ARG A 306 5.23 23.78 -11.16
CA ARG A 306 4.14 22.81 -10.97
C ARG A 306 4.70 21.39 -11.01
N GLY A 307 4.24 20.52 -10.12
CA GLY A 307 4.69 19.13 -10.05
C GLY A 307 4.51 18.40 -11.39
N GLU A 308 3.39 18.63 -12.08
CA GLU A 308 3.12 18.07 -13.42
C GLU A 308 4.13 18.54 -14.48
N THR A 309 4.58 19.80 -14.40
CA THR A 309 5.63 20.33 -15.30
C THR A 309 6.97 19.65 -15.02
N LEU A 310 7.33 19.48 -13.75
CA LEU A 310 8.55 18.79 -13.35
C LEU A 310 8.51 17.31 -13.79
N LEU A 311 7.40 16.61 -13.54
CA LEU A 311 7.18 15.22 -13.94
C LEU A 311 7.31 15.05 -15.45
N ASN A 312 6.63 15.88 -16.25
CA ASN A 312 6.68 15.77 -17.71
C ASN A 312 8.09 16.07 -18.26
N ALA A 313 8.80 17.03 -17.67
CA ALA A 313 10.17 17.36 -18.08
C ALA A 313 11.16 16.24 -17.73
N LEU A 314 11.03 15.60 -16.56
CA LEU A 314 11.84 14.44 -16.18
C LEU A 314 11.50 13.21 -17.03
N SER A 315 10.21 12.99 -17.32
CA SER A 315 9.74 11.86 -18.13
C SER A 315 10.29 11.91 -19.56
N ALA A 316 10.46 13.11 -20.14
CA ALA A 316 11.10 13.29 -21.44
C ALA A 316 12.59 12.88 -21.46
N GLU A 317 13.18 12.65 -20.29
CA GLU A 317 14.57 12.24 -20.07
C GLU A 317 14.66 10.82 -19.47
N ASP A 318 13.60 10.02 -19.59
CA ASP A 318 13.48 8.66 -19.02
C ASP A 318 13.60 8.58 -17.48
N ILE A 319 13.31 9.68 -16.77
CA ILE A 319 13.28 9.75 -15.31
C ILE A 319 11.82 9.80 -14.84
N TYR A 320 11.40 8.78 -14.10
CA TYR A 320 9.99 8.61 -13.72
C TYR A 320 9.77 8.90 -12.24
N ILE A 321 8.95 9.90 -11.95
CA ILE A 321 8.45 10.26 -10.62
C ILE A 321 6.92 10.33 -10.66
N SER A 322 6.28 10.52 -9.51
CA SER A 322 4.84 10.75 -9.43
C SER A 322 4.52 12.15 -8.91
N THR A 323 3.29 12.63 -9.14
CA THR A 323 2.78 13.91 -8.60
C THR A 323 1.77 13.70 -7.47
N GLY A 324 1.61 12.46 -7.02
CA GLY A 324 0.51 12.10 -6.15
C GLY A 324 -0.80 11.88 -6.92
N SER A 325 -1.69 11.07 -6.36
CA SER A 325 -3.03 10.78 -6.91
C SER A 325 -3.09 10.40 -8.41
N ALA A 326 -2.06 9.72 -8.93
CA ALA A 326 -2.00 9.23 -10.33
C ALA A 326 -3.16 8.27 -10.72
N CYS A 327 -3.98 7.81 -9.77
CA CYS A 327 -5.07 6.86 -10.01
C CYS A 327 -6.50 7.39 -9.81
N GLY A 328 -6.73 8.67 -9.50
CA GLY A 328 -8.08 9.11 -9.08
C GLY A 328 -8.54 10.52 -9.46
N SER A 329 -7.66 11.52 -9.57
CA SER A 329 -8.10 12.91 -9.74
C SER A 329 -8.23 13.29 -11.22
N LYS A 330 -9.46 13.29 -11.74
CA LYS A 330 -9.81 13.86 -13.07
C LYS A 330 -9.60 15.40 -13.15
N ARG A 331 -9.05 16.03 -12.11
CA ARG A 331 -8.73 17.46 -12.04
C ARG A 331 -7.33 17.66 -11.44
N ALA A 332 -6.52 18.46 -12.12
CA ALA A 332 -5.21 18.87 -11.62
C ALA A 332 -5.36 19.64 -10.29
N GLY A 333 -4.73 19.14 -9.22
CA GLY A 333 -4.67 19.81 -7.91
C GLY A 333 -5.52 19.23 -6.78
N ASP A 334 -6.22 18.12 -6.99
CA ASP A 334 -7.07 17.47 -5.97
C ASP A 334 -6.34 16.29 -5.30
N ASN A 335 -5.22 16.53 -4.61
CA ASN A 335 -4.60 15.50 -3.76
C ASN A 335 -5.29 15.53 -2.39
N HIS A 336 -6.26 14.63 -2.19
CA HIS A 336 -7.12 14.63 -1.00
C HIS A 336 -6.33 14.38 0.29
N VAL A 337 -5.23 13.62 0.24
CA VAL A 337 -4.37 13.35 1.40
C VAL A 337 -3.66 14.64 1.83
N LEU A 338 -3.01 15.33 0.89
CA LEU A 338 -2.30 16.57 1.20
C LEU A 338 -3.25 17.70 1.63
N LEU A 339 -4.46 17.73 1.07
CA LEU A 339 -5.53 18.63 1.54
C LEU A 339 -5.96 18.30 2.97
N ALA A 340 -6.10 17.01 3.31
CA ALA A 340 -6.46 16.58 4.65
C ALA A 340 -5.37 16.86 5.69
N MET A 341 -4.10 16.93 5.28
CA MET A 341 -2.98 17.42 6.11
C MET A 341 -2.97 18.94 6.29
N GLY A 342 -3.91 19.68 5.68
CA GLY A 342 -4.01 21.13 5.81
C GLY A 342 -3.01 21.93 4.98
N LEU A 343 -2.36 21.32 3.98
CA LEU A 343 -1.40 22.01 3.12
C LEU A 343 -2.09 23.01 2.19
N ASP A 344 -1.41 24.12 1.92
CA ASP A 344 -1.92 25.14 1.01
C ASP A 344 -1.85 24.68 -0.45
N LYS A 345 -2.66 25.32 -1.30
CA LYS A 345 -2.80 24.94 -2.72
C LYS A 345 -1.50 25.11 -3.52
N GLU A 346 -0.64 26.06 -3.18
CA GLU A 346 0.62 26.29 -3.89
C GLU A 346 1.60 25.15 -3.61
N THR A 347 1.69 24.72 -2.36
CA THR A 347 2.47 23.54 -1.95
C THR A 347 1.95 22.27 -2.63
N ILE A 348 0.64 22.04 -2.61
CA ILE A 348 0.03 20.85 -3.24
C ILE A 348 0.29 20.80 -4.75
N LEU A 349 0.17 21.92 -5.45
CA LEU A 349 0.38 21.98 -6.91
C LEU A 349 1.84 21.82 -7.33
N SER A 350 2.78 22.04 -6.41
CA SER A 350 4.22 21.88 -6.63
C SER A 350 4.79 20.60 -6.02
N ALA A 351 3.96 19.79 -5.35
CA ALA A 351 4.31 18.52 -4.76
C ALA A 351 4.60 17.45 -5.82
N VAL A 352 5.61 16.63 -5.55
CA VAL A 352 5.92 15.39 -6.23
C VAL A 352 6.22 14.30 -5.21
N ARG A 353 5.98 13.05 -5.61
CA ARG A 353 6.36 11.86 -4.85
C ARG A 353 7.50 11.15 -5.56
N ILE A 354 8.59 10.97 -4.81
CA ILE A 354 9.79 10.23 -5.21
C ILE A 354 9.83 8.96 -4.37
N SER A 355 10.04 7.83 -5.03
CA SER A 355 10.08 6.53 -4.39
C SER A 355 11.49 5.96 -4.47
N PHE A 356 11.94 5.38 -3.36
CA PHE A 356 13.26 4.78 -3.25
C PHE A 356 13.16 3.26 -3.18
N ALA A 357 14.12 2.55 -3.78
CA ALA A 357 14.11 1.11 -3.88
C ALA A 357 15.51 0.51 -3.74
N PRO A 358 15.64 -0.75 -3.26
CA PRO A 358 16.94 -1.39 -3.04
C PRO A 358 17.81 -1.53 -4.30
N GLN A 359 17.20 -1.48 -5.49
CA GLN A 359 17.89 -1.63 -6.78
C GLN A 359 18.53 -0.33 -7.27
N GLN A 360 18.21 0.81 -6.66
CA GLN A 360 18.78 2.10 -7.04
C GLN A 360 20.18 2.28 -6.42
N SER A 361 21.00 3.09 -7.09
CA SER A 361 22.36 3.45 -6.69
C SER A 361 22.45 4.91 -6.25
N SER A 362 23.51 5.26 -5.52
CA SER A 362 23.85 6.65 -5.18
C SER A 362 23.98 7.55 -6.43
N GLU A 363 24.49 6.99 -7.52
CA GLU A 363 24.67 7.64 -8.80
C GLU A 363 23.33 8.01 -9.43
N ASP A 364 22.31 7.15 -9.30
CA ASP A 364 20.95 7.45 -9.73
C ASP A 364 20.38 8.63 -8.96
N ILE A 365 20.62 8.69 -7.65
CA ILE A 365 20.15 9.79 -6.77
C ILE A 365 20.82 11.11 -7.14
N GLU A 366 22.15 11.09 -7.30
CA GLU A 366 22.94 12.26 -7.72
C GLU A 366 22.53 12.74 -9.12
N TYR A 367 22.16 11.83 -10.01
CA TYR A 367 21.63 12.18 -11.32
C TYR A 367 20.26 12.83 -11.21
N LEU A 368 19.31 12.24 -10.47
CA LEU A 368 17.99 12.80 -10.24
C LEU A 368 18.05 14.23 -9.69
N ALA A 369 18.82 14.45 -8.61
CA ALA A 369 18.92 15.76 -7.97
C ALA A 369 19.46 16.84 -8.93
N ARG A 370 20.49 16.52 -9.73
CA ARG A 370 21.02 17.43 -10.76
C ARG A 370 19.99 17.75 -11.83
N ARG A 371 19.26 16.75 -12.32
CA ARG A 371 18.23 16.98 -13.36
C ARG A 371 17.05 17.80 -12.83
N ILE A 372 16.63 17.58 -11.59
CA ILE A 372 15.66 18.46 -10.93
C ILE A 372 16.19 19.89 -10.86
N ALA A 373 17.45 20.12 -10.50
CA ALA A 373 18.06 21.46 -10.49
C ALA A 373 18.01 22.13 -11.87
N ASP A 374 18.42 21.41 -12.91
CA ASP A 374 18.45 21.90 -14.30
C ASP A 374 17.05 22.24 -14.83
N ILE A 375 16.05 21.42 -14.49
CA ILE A 375 14.65 21.65 -14.87
C ILE A 375 14.08 22.82 -14.08
N TYR A 376 14.31 22.86 -12.77
CA TYR A 376 13.88 23.95 -11.91
C TYR A 376 14.43 25.30 -12.41
N GLY A 377 15.73 25.39 -12.72
CA GLY A 377 16.32 26.64 -13.25
C GLY A 377 15.78 27.08 -14.62
N ARG A 378 15.21 26.16 -15.41
CA ARG A 378 14.61 26.47 -16.72
C ARG A 378 13.14 26.90 -16.62
N TYR A 379 12.37 26.28 -15.73
CA TYR A 379 10.91 26.39 -15.72
C TYR A 379 10.31 27.03 -14.47
N ALA A 380 11.08 27.17 -13.38
CA ALA A 380 10.57 27.80 -12.17
C ALA A 380 10.27 29.28 -12.42
N ILE A 381 9.10 29.71 -12.01
CA ILE A 381 8.73 31.12 -12.01
C ILE A 381 9.35 31.74 -10.78
N HIS A 382 10.48 32.41 -10.95
CA HIS A 382 11.02 33.29 -9.92
C HIS A 382 10.11 34.51 -9.80
N ARG A 383 9.20 34.51 -8.81
CA ARG A 383 8.53 35.75 -8.43
C ARG A 383 9.61 36.74 -8.02
N GLY A 384 9.82 37.75 -8.86
CA GLY A 384 10.75 38.84 -8.61
C GLY A 384 10.45 39.53 -7.28
N ARG A 385 11.53 39.99 -6.66
CA ARG A 385 11.63 40.80 -5.44
C ARG A 385 10.55 41.87 -5.29
#